data_AF-A0A956C702-F1
#
_entry.id   AF-A0A956C702-F1
#
_cell.length_a   1.000
_cell.length_b   1.000
_cell.length_c   1.000
_cell.angle_alpha   90.00
_cell.angle_beta   90.00
_cell.angle_gamma   90.00
#
_symmetry.space_group_name_H-M   'P 1'
#
loop_
_entity.id
_entity.type
_entity.pdbx_description
1 polymer ?
#
loop_
_entity_poly.entity_id
_entity_poly.type
_entity_poly.pdbx_seq_one_letter_code
_entity_poly.pdbx_strand_id
1 'polypeptide(L)'
;MPPSRVAASIACLSLLVLGACAAEEVDPADEPTDATEDELRGGSLASGDMRRIDTPAGMPTPWAQPDSTGWFDERGKCGPTALANTLRLYWIDLSPEQADRAGVHWHIGTLGRQIEGYLSTRHPELRCALEHPTHGASFLRTELSAGHPVMVWFNTQNTLSSHWVTAVGVRGRGAEEDVIVMSWGRYYAIRMRKLVAAWSNVYGIHNPAVVCRDRTVLMQR
;
A
#
# COMPACT_ATOMS: atom_id res chain seq x y z
N MET A 1 -40.66 -70.79 -0.85
CA MET A 1 -40.91 -71.22 0.55
C MET A 1 -39.55 -71.53 1.20
N PRO A 2 -39.41 -71.43 2.54
CA PRO A 2 -38.12 -71.42 3.25
C PRO A 2 -37.66 -72.84 3.65
N PRO A 3 -36.43 -73.02 4.18
CA PRO A 3 -36.10 -72.76 5.60
C PRO A 3 -34.82 -71.88 5.74
N SER A 4 -34.44 -71.16 6.81
CA SER A 4 -34.56 -71.27 8.29
C SER A 4 -33.73 -72.43 8.90
N ARG A 5 -32.94 -72.29 9.98
CA ARG A 5 -32.51 -71.17 10.86
C ARG A 5 -30.96 -71.01 10.68
N VAL A 6 -30.08 -70.44 11.51
CA VAL A 6 -30.02 -69.88 12.90
C VAL A 6 -29.12 -68.62 12.85
N ALA A 7 -28.99 -67.85 13.95
CA ALA A 7 -28.20 -66.61 14.04
C ALA A 7 -26.83 -66.77 14.72
N ALA A 8 -25.93 -65.80 14.47
CA ALA A 8 -24.82 -65.45 15.36
C ALA A 8 -24.54 -63.94 15.25
N SER A 9 -24.84 -63.18 16.31
CA SER A 9 -24.47 -61.76 16.41
C SER A 9 -23.07 -61.63 16.99
N ILE A 10 -22.19 -60.85 16.36
CA ILE A 10 -20.92 -60.42 16.95
C ILE A 10 -20.96 -58.89 17.02
N ALA A 11 -21.02 -58.36 18.24
CA ALA A 11 -20.79 -56.95 18.50
C ALA A 11 -19.29 -56.72 18.65
N CYS A 12 -18.71 -55.83 17.84
CA CYS A 12 -17.37 -55.30 18.12
C CYS A 12 -17.49 -54.26 19.24
N LEU A 13 -16.83 -54.53 20.37
CA LEU A 13 -16.74 -53.57 21.47
C LEU A 13 -15.87 -52.37 21.04
N SER A 14 -16.39 -51.16 21.21
CA SER A 14 -15.57 -49.95 21.25
C SER A 14 -14.72 -49.95 22.52
N LEU A 15 -13.40 -50.12 22.38
CA LEU A 15 -12.47 -50.04 23.50
C LEU A 15 -12.28 -48.58 23.93
N LEU A 16 -12.85 -48.23 25.09
CA LEU A 16 -12.62 -46.97 25.77
C LEU A 16 -11.15 -46.87 26.22
N VAL A 17 -10.42 -45.91 25.66
CA VAL A 17 -9.15 -45.43 26.22
C VAL A 17 -9.44 -44.12 26.95
N LEU A 18 -9.38 -44.14 28.28
CA LEU A 18 -9.48 -42.95 29.12
C LEU A 18 -8.14 -42.18 29.09
N GLY A 19 -7.94 -41.41 28.01
CA GLY A 19 -7.05 -40.25 28.05
C GLY A 19 -7.81 -39.08 28.69
N ALA A 20 -7.24 -38.44 29.71
CA ALA A 20 -7.93 -37.37 30.43
C ALA A 20 -8.17 -36.17 29.50
N CYS A 21 -9.38 -35.60 29.57
CA CYS A 21 -9.65 -34.28 29.00
C CYS A 21 -8.88 -33.24 29.82
N ALA A 22 -7.66 -32.93 29.39
CA ALA A 22 -7.11 -31.60 29.60
C ALA A 22 -7.96 -30.64 28.75
N ALA A 23 -9.09 -30.21 29.31
CA ALA A 23 -9.65 -28.93 28.94
C ALA A 23 -8.65 -27.89 29.45
N GLU A 24 -7.85 -27.34 28.55
CA GLU A 24 -7.33 -25.99 28.79
C GLU A 24 -8.56 -25.11 28.93
N GLU A 25 -8.79 -24.60 30.14
CA GLU A 25 -9.69 -23.48 30.34
C GLU A 25 -9.10 -22.34 29.52
N VAL A 26 -9.77 -22.01 28.41
CA VAL A 26 -9.47 -20.78 27.67
C VAL A 26 -9.80 -19.65 28.63
N ASP A 27 -8.76 -19.08 29.23
CA ASP A 27 -8.89 -17.93 30.10
C ASP A 27 -9.58 -16.82 29.29
N PRO A 28 -10.71 -16.24 29.73
CA PRO A 28 -11.35 -15.13 29.03
C PRO A 28 -10.47 -13.86 28.96
N ALA A 29 -9.25 -13.87 29.51
CA ALA A 29 -8.20 -12.90 29.23
C ALA A 29 -7.54 -13.05 27.84
N ASP A 30 -7.55 -14.24 27.22
CA ASP A 30 -6.98 -14.50 25.88
C ASP A 30 -7.99 -14.17 24.75
N GLU A 31 -8.67 -13.03 24.85
CA GLU A 31 -9.19 -12.39 23.63
C GLU A 31 -7.99 -11.93 22.77
N PRO A 32 -8.04 -12.07 21.43
CA PRO A 32 -7.00 -11.51 20.57
C PRO A 32 -6.97 -10.01 20.78
N THR A 33 -5.89 -9.49 21.38
CA THR A 33 -5.76 -8.07 21.68
C THR A 33 -5.86 -7.25 20.40
N ASP A 34 -6.99 -6.56 20.23
CA ASP A 34 -7.25 -5.68 19.09
C ASP A 34 -6.11 -4.66 18.99
N ALA A 35 -5.26 -4.84 17.98
CA ALA A 35 -4.06 -4.04 17.80
C ALA A 35 -4.45 -2.55 17.73
N THR A 36 -3.95 -1.78 18.68
CA THR A 36 -4.37 -0.39 18.88
C THR A 36 -4.03 0.47 17.66
N GLU A 37 -4.73 1.59 17.46
CA GLU A 37 -4.46 2.47 16.30
C GLU A 37 -3.00 2.94 16.25
N ASP A 38 -2.33 3.06 17.40
CA ASP A 38 -0.91 3.41 17.54
C ASP A 38 0.04 2.24 17.18
N GLU A 39 -0.38 0.98 17.32
CA GLU A 39 0.38 -0.19 16.87
C GLU A 39 0.23 -0.44 15.36
N LEU A 40 -0.93 -0.06 14.79
CA LEU A 40 -1.22 -0.19 13.36
C LEU A 40 -0.71 0.98 12.51
N ARG A 41 -0.22 2.07 13.11
CA ARG A 41 0.18 3.29 12.38
C ARG A 41 1.56 3.81 12.81
N GLY A 42 2.21 4.52 11.89
CA GLY A 42 3.42 5.28 12.17
C GLY A 42 3.09 6.68 12.67
N GLY A 43 3.97 7.64 12.38
CA GLY A 43 3.59 9.05 12.42
C GLY A 43 2.50 9.38 11.39
N SER A 44 2.11 10.65 11.31
CA SER A 44 1.16 11.14 10.30
C SER A 44 1.63 12.44 9.67
N LEU A 45 1.09 12.76 8.49
CA LEU A 45 1.45 13.92 7.69
C LEU A 45 0.28 14.91 7.57
N ALA A 46 0.52 16.18 7.88
CA ALA A 46 -0.46 17.23 7.70
C ALA A 46 -0.48 17.76 6.26
N SER A 47 -1.62 18.24 5.75
CA SER A 47 -1.67 18.91 4.44
C SER A 47 -0.73 20.12 4.35
N GLY A 48 -0.45 20.78 5.48
CA GLY A 48 0.52 21.88 5.57
C GLY A 48 1.99 21.45 5.45
N ASP A 49 2.31 20.16 5.63
CA ASP A 49 3.64 19.60 5.41
C ASP A 49 3.92 19.30 3.93
N MET A 50 2.87 19.26 3.10
CA MET A 50 2.98 19.22 1.65
C MET A 50 3.14 20.64 1.11
N ARG A 51 4.36 21.16 1.14
CA ARG A 51 4.68 22.49 0.62
C ARG A 51 4.64 22.47 -0.91
N ARG A 52 3.62 23.09 -1.52
CA ARG A 52 3.54 23.25 -2.98
C ARG A 52 4.81 23.90 -3.51
N ILE A 53 5.29 23.40 -4.65
CA ILE A 53 6.38 24.01 -5.44
C ILE A 53 5.96 24.15 -6.90
N ASP A 54 6.78 24.82 -7.69
CA ASP A 54 6.67 24.86 -9.15
C ASP A 54 7.10 23.52 -9.78
N THR A 55 6.64 23.30 -11.00
CA THR A 55 6.98 22.11 -11.80
C THR A 55 8.48 22.05 -12.08
N PRO A 56 9.20 20.97 -11.72
CA PRO A 56 10.61 20.82 -12.03
C PRO A 56 10.85 20.81 -13.55
N ALA A 57 11.96 21.39 -14.00
CA ALA A 57 12.23 21.61 -15.42
C ALA A 57 12.26 20.30 -16.22
N GLY A 58 11.39 20.18 -17.23
CA GLY A 58 11.25 18.99 -18.07
C GLY A 58 10.32 17.90 -17.54
N MET A 59 9.80 18.03 -16.31
CA MET A 59 8.82 17.09 -15.76
C MET A 59 7.40 17.37 -16.29
N PRO A 60 6.55 16.34 -16.49
CA PRO A 60 5.19 16.49 -16.98
C PRO A 60 4.28 17.13 -15.93
N THR A 61 3.23 17.83 -16.37
CA THR A 61 2.14 18.24 -15.45
C THR A 61 1.52 16.98 -14.82
N PRO A 62 1.42 16.89 -13.48
CA PRO A 62 0.79 15.76 -12.81
C PRO A 62 -0.71 15.73 -13.10
N TRP A 63 -1.31 14.54 -13.03
CA TRP A 63 -2.76 14.39 -13.04
C TRP A 63 -3.39 15.00 -11.79
N ALA A 64 -4.49 15.72 -11.98
CA ALA A 64 -5.43 16.01 -10.90
C ALA A 64 -5.97 14.68 -10.35
N GLN A 65 -6.29 14.65 -9.05
CA GLN A 65 -7.07 13.52 -8.51
C GLN A 65 -8.54 13.73 -8.91
N PRO A 66 -9.25 12.71 -9.42
CA PRO A 66 -10.67 12.81 -9.69
C PRO A 66 -11.48 13.04 -8.42
N ASP A 67 -12.63 13.69 -8.55
CA ASP A 67 -13.60 13.80 -7.47
C ASP A 67 -14.07 12.40 -7.05
N SER A 68 -14.22 12.20 -5.74
CA SER A 68 -14.60 10.92 -5.13
C SER A 68 -16.04 11.01 -4.64
N THR A 69 -16.96 10.28 -5.28
CA THR A 69 -18.35 10.11 -4.82
C THR A 69 -18.46 8.96 -3.82
N GLY A 70 -17.48 8.85 -2.91
CA GLY A 70 -17.33 7.74 -1.97
C GLY A 70 -18.34 7.78 -0.81
N TRP A 71 -18.56 6.62 -0.20
CA TRP A 71 -19.26 6.55 1.09
C TRP A 71 -18.33 7.01 2.23
N PHE A 72 -18.89 7.35 3.39
CA PHE A 72 -18.15 7.80 4.58
C PHE A 72 -17.21 9.02 4.35
N ASP A 73 -17.61 9.95 3.48
CA ASP A 73 -16.87 11.18 3.12
C ASP A 73 -15.47 10.94 2.49
N GLU A 74 -15.23 9.73 1.92
CA GLU A 74 -13.88 9.28 1.58
C GLU A 74 -13.27 9.81 0.27
N ARG A 75 -12.00 10.24 0.36
CA ARG A 75 -11.19 10.84 -0.71
C ARG A 75 -10.45 9.80 -1.59
N GLY A 76 -11.04 8.63 -1.81
CA GLY A 76 -10.33 7.38 -2.16
C GLY A 76 -9.52 7.29 -3.47
N LYS A 77 -9.54 8.28 -4.37
CA LYS A 77 -8.92 8.20 -5.72
C LYS A 77 -7.41 8.49 -5.77
N CYS A 78 -6.72 8.49 -4.62
CA CYS A 78 -5.28 8.74 -4.53
C CYS A 78 -4.42 7.67 -5.22
N GLY A 79 -4.73 6.38 -5.02
CA GLY A 79 -3.99 5.25 -5.60
C GLY A 79 -3.97 5.24 -7.13
N PRO A 80 -5.13 5.32 -7.82
CA PRO A 80 -5.18 5.45 -9.27
C PRO A 80 -4.45 6.70 -9.78
N THR A 81 -4.45 7.80 -9.01
CA THR A 81 -3.73 9.03 -9.35
C THR A 81 -2.21 8.86 -9.23
N ALA A 82 -1.71 8.15 -8.22
CA ALA A 82 -0.29 7.83 -8.09
C ALA A 82 0.19 6.85 -9.18
N LEU A 83 -0.62 5.83 -9.52
CA LEU A 83 -0.32 4.97 -10.66
C LEU A 83 -0.25 5.76 -11.98
N ALA A 84 -1.27 6.57 -12.26
CA ALA A 84 -1.35 7.40 -13.46
C ALA A 84 -0.17 8.39 -13.55
N ASN A 85 0.22 9.03 -12.45
CA ASN A 85 1.41 9.89 -12.39
C ASN A 85 2.71 9.11 -12.63
N THR A 86 2.80 7.88 -12.15
CA THR A 86 3.99 7.03 -12.35
C THR A 86 4.12 6.57 -13.79
N LEU A 87 3.03 6.11 -14.41
CA LEU A 87 3.00 5.72 -15.83
C LEU A 87 3.28 6.91 -16.76
N ARG A 88 2.81 8.11 -16.41
CA ARG A 88 3.13 9.37 -17.12
C ARG A 88 4.63 9.66 -17.18
N LEU A 89 5.43 9.19 -16.22
CA LEU A 89 6.90 9.31 -16.24
C LEU A 89 7.57 8.31 -17.18
N TYR A 90 6.88 7.24 -17.59
CA TYR A 90 7.30 6.31 -18.64
C TYR A 90 6.70 6.65 -20.01
N TRP A 91 6.12 7.85 -20.17
CA TRP A 91 5.37 8.30 -21.35
C TRP A 91 4.12 7.47 -21.68
N ILE A 92 3.62 6.69 -20.72
CA ILE A 92 2.37 5.93 -20.84
C ILE A 92 1.23 6.83 -20.36
N ASP A 93 0.41 7.31 -21.31
CA ASP A 93 -0.72 8.19 -21.00
C ASP A 93 -1.93 7.37 -20.54
N LEU A 94 -2.03 7.19 -19.21
CA LEU A 94 -3.18 6.63 -18.52
C LEU A 94 -3.73 7.69 -17.56
N SER A 95 -5.02 7.99 -17.63
CA SER A 95 -5.70 8.89 -16.69
C SER A 95 -6.06 8.16 -15.37
N PRO A 96 -6.21 8.86 -14.24
CA PRO A 96 -6.60 8.24 -12.99
C PRO A 96 -7.97 7.54 -13.07
N GLU A 97 -8.91 8.05 -13.85
CA GLU A 97 -10.22 7.43 -14.06
C GLU A 97 -10.14 6.18 -14.96
N GLN A 98 -9.17 6.12 -15.89
CA GLN A 98 -8.89 4.89 -16.65
C GLN A 98 -8.26 3.82 -15.77
N ALA A 99 -7.33 4.20 -14.88
CA ALA A 99 -6.76 3.31 -13.87
C ALA A 99 -7.83 2.79 -12.89
N ASP A 100 -8.69 3.68 -12.38
CA ASP A 100 -9.80 3.36 -11.47
C ASP A 100 -10.77 2.34 -12.10
N ARG A 101 -11.26 2.60 -13.32
CA ARG A 101 -12.11 1.67 -14.07
C ARG A 101 -11.44 0.34 -14.43
N ALA A 102 -10.12 0.24 -14.34
CA ALA A 102 -9.37 -0.97 -14.63
C ALA A 102 -9.04 -1.82 -13.37
N GLY A 103 -9.65 -1.52 -12.22
CA GLY A 103 -9.57 -2.38 -11.01
C GLY A 103 -8.45 -2.03 -10.03
N VAL A 104 -7.75 -0.92 -10.23
CA VAL A 104 -6.68 -0.42 -9.33
C VAL A 104 -7.24 0.04 -7.98
N HIS A 105 -8.56 0.24 -7.88
CA HIS A 105 -9.26 0.73 -6.72
C HIS A 105 -10.25 -0.29 -6.18
N TRP A 106 -10.37 -0.35 -4.85
CA TRP A 106 -11.35 -1.13 -4.09
C TRP A 106 -12.34 -0.19 -3.38
N HIS A 107 -13.40 -0.73 -2.80
CA HIS A 107 -14.52 0.02 -2.23
C HIS A 107 -14.16 1.10 -1.18
N ILE A 108 -12.98 1.01 -0.54
CA ILE A 108 -12.50 1.90 0.53
C ILE A 108 -11.09 2.47 0.27
N GLY A 109 -10.60 2.41 -0.97
CA GLY A 109 -9.24 2.87 -1.32
C GLY A 109 -8.46 1.90 -2.21
N THR A 110 -7.13 2.03 -2.24
CA THR A 110 -6.24 1.22 -3.08
C THR A 110 -5.13 0.62 -2.23
N LEU A 111 -5.00 -0.71 -2.29
CA LEU A 111 -3.89 -1.45 -1.67
C LEU A 111 -2.72 -1.59 -2.65
N GLY A 112 -1.48 -1.63 -2.14
CA GLY A 112 -0.27 -1.76 -2.97
C GLY A 112 -0.31 -2.97 -3.93
N ARG A 113 -0.83 -4.11 -3.46
CA ARG A 113 -1.03 -5.33 -4.26
C ARG A 113 -1.96 -5.15 -5.48
N GLN A 114 -2.85 -4.17 -5.49
CA GLN A 114 -3.70 -3.86 -6.65
C GLN A 114 -2.94 -3.05 -7.71
N ILE A 115 -2.08 -2.13 -7.26
CA ILE A 115 -1.18 -1.36 -8.13
C ILE A 115 -0.16 -2.31 -8.78
N GLU A 116 0.46 -3.18 -7.98
CA GLU A 116 1.37 -4.23 -8.44
C GLU A 116 0.69 -5.23 -9.38
N GLY A 117 -0.49 -5.76 -9.01
CA GLY A 117 -1.27 -6.68 -9.86
C GLY A 117 -1.67 -6.06 -11.20
N TYR A 118 -2.02 -4.77 -11.21
CA TYR A 118 -2.25 -4.03 -12.46
C TYR A 118 -0.97 -3.90 -13.28
N LEU A 119 0.13 -3.44 -12.68
CA LEU A 119 1.40 -3.20 -13.39
C LEU A 119 2.00 -4.49 -13.95
N SER A 120 2.05 -5.56 -13.18
CA SER A 120 2.52 -6.88 -13.64
C SER A 120 1.64 -7.47 -14.77
N THR A 121 0.35 -7.13 -14.82
CA THR A 121 -0.57 -7.62 -15.87
C THR A 121 -0.58 -6.73 -17.13
N ARG A 122 -0.41 -5.41 -16.99
CA ARG A 122 -0.57 -4.43 -18.08
C ARG A 122 0.73 -3.81 -18.58
N HIS A 123 1.74 -3.76 -17.71
CA HIS A 123 3.05 -3.16 -17.94
C HIS A 123 4.21 -4.04 -17.40
N PRO A 124 4.25 -5.36 -17.73
CA PRO A 124 5.29 -6.26 -17.25
C PRO A 124 6.71 -5.81 -17.64
N GLU A 125 6.86 -5.04 -18.73
CA GLU A 125 8.12 -4.44 -19.16
C GLU A 125 8.74 -3.52 -18.10
N LEU A 126 7.93 -2.80 -17.32
CA LEU A 126 8.40 -1.90 -16.26
C LEU A 126 8.88 -2.65 -15.01
N ARG A 127 8.57 -3.95 -14.92
CA ARG A 127 9.02 -4.88 -13.86
C ARG A 127 8.77 -4.34 -12.45
N CYS A 128 7.57 -3.80 -12.23
CA CYS A 128 7.22 -3.16 -10.97
C CYS A 128 6.82 -4.16 -9.88
N ALA A 129 7.19 -3.86 -8.63
CA ALA A 129 6.93 -4.70 -7.46
C ALA A 129 6.46 -3.85 -6.26
N LEU A 130 5.71 -4.49 -5.36
CA LEU A 130 5.41 -4.01 -4.01
C LEU A 130 6.61 -4.29 -3.10
N GLU A 131 7.13 -3.25 -2.48
CA GLU A 131 8.33 -3.25 -1.66
C GLU A 131 8.01 -2.82 -0.22
N HIS A 132 8.73 -3.41 0.74
CA HIS A 132 8.61 -3.13 2.18
C HIS A 132 9.98 -2.79 2.81
N PRO A 133 10.68 -1.73 2.33
CA PRO A 133 12.04 -1.43 2.75
C PRO A 133 12.15 -1.05 4.22
N THR A 134 13.03 -1.73 4.96
CA THR A 134 13.34 -1.43 6.38
C THR A 134 13.82 0.00 6.63
N HIS A 135 14.45 0.62 5.62
CA HIS A 135 15.13 1.90 5.74
C HIS A 135 14.60 2.91 4.71
N GLY A 136 13.34 3.34 4.86
CA GLY A 136 12.63 4.19 3.89
C GLY A 136 13.42 5.40 3.35
N ALA A 137 14.13 6.15 4.22
CA ALA A 137 14.95 7.28 3.78
C ALA A 137 16.15 6.88 2.89
N SER A 138 16.73 5.69 3.10
CA SER A 138 17.81 5.15 2.27
C SER A 138 17.28 4.61 0.95
N PHE A 139 16.15 3.91 1.00
CA PHE A 139 15.44 3.40 -0.18
C PHE A 139 15.04 4.52 -1.13
N LEU A 140 14.37 5.58 -0.63
CA LEU A 140 13.97 6.72 -1.46
C LEU A 140 15.18 7.40 -2.11
N ARG A 141 16.29 7.63 -1.39
CA ARG A 141 17.51 8.17 -2.03
C ARG A 141 18.06 7.24 -3.11
N THR A 142 18.05 5.93 -2.87
CA THR A 142 18.60 4.93 -3.79
C THR A 142 17.79 4.83 -5.07
N GLU A 143 16.49 4.60 -4.98
CA GLU A 143 15.60 4.43 -6.14
C GLU A 143 15.47 5.75 -6.93
N LEU A 144 15.26 6.88 -6.25
CA LEU A 144 15.07 8.16 -6.91
C LEU A 144 16.37 8.66 -7.60
N SER A 145 17.56 8.37 -7.05
CA SER A 145 18.84 8.70 -7.72
C SER A 145 19.22 7.72 -8.83
N ALA A 146 18.69 6.49 -8.81
CA ALA A 146 18.77 5.57 -9.94
C ALA A 146 17.84 5.95 -11.11
N GLY A 147 16.90 6.89 -10.90
CA GLY A 147 15.89 7.28 -11.88
C GLY A 147 14.63 6.39 -11.86
N HIS A 148 14.33 5.74 -10.74
CA HIS A 148 13.10 4.99 -10.51
C HIS A 148 12.12 5.83 -9.67
N PRO A 149 10.97 6.28 -10.20
CA PRO A 149 9.90 6.86 -9.38
C PRO A 149 9.33 5.83 -8.41
N VAL A 150 8.98 6.29 -7.20
CA VAL A 150 8.47 5.45 -6.11
C VAL A 150 7.08 5.91 -5.73
N MET A 151 6.07 5.05 -5.86
CA MET A 151 4.76 5.29 -5.25
C MET A 151 4.85 5.00 -3.75
N VAL A 152 4.50 5.98 -2.92
CA VAL A 152 4.57 5.92 -1.44
C VAL A 152 3.16 6.07 -0.88
N TRP A 153 2.78 5.18 0.04
CA TRP A 153 1.53 5.23 0.80
C TRP A 153 1.82 5.67 2.24
N PHE A 154 1.15 6.70 2.74
CA PHE A 154 1.43 7.25 4.09
C PHE A 154 0.18 7.67 4.85
N ASN A 155 0.26 7.72 6.18
CA ASN A 155 -0.81 8.19 7.07
C ASN A 155 -1.02 9.70 6.98
N THR A 156 -2.26 10.14 6.82
CA THR A 156 -2.60 11.57 6.94
C THR A 156 -3.02 11.91 8.37
N GLN A 157 -2.86 13.17 8.77
CA GLN A 157 -3.22 13.64 10.11
C GLN A 157 -4.76 13.71 10.32
N ASN A 158 -5.19 13.64 11.58
CA ASN A 158 -6.55 13.95 12.06
C ASN A 158 -7.68 13.05 11.49
N THR A 159 -7.35 11.93 10.87
CA THR A 159 -8.31 10.91 10.40
C THR A 159 -7.66 9.52 10.40
N LEU A 160 -8.48 8.47 10.30
CA LEU A 160 -8.04 7.12 9.95
C LEU A 160 -7.62 6.97 8.47
N SER A 161 -7.51 8.06 7.70
CA SER A 161 -7.21 8.02 6.27
C SER A 161 -5.72 8.13 5.93
N SER A 162 -5.38 7.59 4.77
CA SER A 162 -4.03 7.48 4.22
C SER A 162 -4.01 7.92 2.75
N HIS A 163 -2.84 8.26 2.22
CA HIS A 163 -2.70 8.86 0.90
C HIS A 163 -1.55 8.27 0.10
N TRP A 164 -1.76 8.11 -1.21
CA TRP A 164 -0.75 7.67 -2.18
C TRP A 164 -0.20 8.86 -2.97
N VAL A 165 1.13 8.91 -3.16
CA VAL A 165 1.83 9.90 -4.00
C VAL A 165 2.95 9.24 -4.80
N THR A 166 3.35 9.83 -5.93
CA THR A 166 4.56 9.41 -6.66
C THR A 166 5.73 10.30 -6.27
N ALA A 167 6.72 9.78 -5.56
CA ALA A 167 8.00 10.44 -5.34
C ALA A 167 8.86 10.39 -6.61
N VAL A 168 9.52 11.51 -6.94
CA VAL A 168 10.25 11.74 -8.20
C VAL A 168 11.62 12.40 -8.03
N GLY A 169 12.07 12.62 -6.80
CA GLY A 169 13.39 13.20 -6.53
C GLY A 169 13.58 13.62 -5.08
N VAL A 170 14.80 14.01 -4.75
CA VAL A 170 15.18 14.59 -3.45
C VAL A 170 15.88 15.93 -3.64
N ARG A 171 15.79 16.82 -2.65
CA ARG A 171 16.38 18.17 -2.67
C ARG A 171 16.91 18.53 -1.28
N GLY A 172 18.01 19.26 -1.19
CA GLY A 172 18.66 19.53 0.10
C GLY A 172 19.42 18.31 0.64
N ARG A 173 19.81 18.33 1.91
CA ARG A 173 20.55 17.25 2.60
C ARG A 173 20.25 17.26 4.09
N GLY A 174 20.41 16.11 4.75
CA GLY A 174 20.31 15.99 6.21
C GLY A 174 18.90 16.31 6.74
N ALA A 175 18.82 17.13 7.79
CA ALA A 175 17.53 17.56 8.36
C ALA A 175 16.68 18.39 7.39
N GLU A 176 17.31 19.09 6.45
CA GLU A 176 16.68 19.96 5.45
C GLU A 176 16.40 19.26 4.11
N GLU A 177 16.47 17.92 4.07
CA GLU A 177 16.15 17.15 2.87
C GLU A 177 14.62 17.09 2.63
N ASP A 178 14.19 17.54 1.46
CA ASP A 178 12.82 17.41 0.93
C ASP A 178 12.77 16.26 -0.09
N VAL A 179 11.75 15.42 -0.01
CA VAL A 179 11.29 14.53 -1.09
C VAL A 179 10.32 15.31 -1.97
N ILE A 180 10.50 15.22 -3.29
CA ILE A 180 9.63 15.84 -4.28
C ILE A 180 8.61 14.82 -4.76
N VAL A 181 7.32 15.16 -4.67
CA VAL A 181 6.22 14.25 -5.02
C VAL A 181 5.20 14.88 -5.97
N MET A 182 4.57 14.03 -6.79
CA MET A 182 3.40 14.32 -7.61
C MET A 182 2.13 13.93 -6.84
N SER A 183 1.21 14.88 -6.67
CA SER A 183 -0.11 14.68 -6.04
C SER A 183 -1.07 15.76 -6.53
N TRP A 184 -2.39 15.50 -6.56
CA TRP A 184 -3.44 16.52 -6.76
C TRP A 184 -3.16 17.56 -7.88
N GLY A 185 -2.65 17.12 -9.03
CA GLY A 185 -2.35 17.99 -10.18
C GLY A 185 -1.14 18.91 -10.02
N ARG A 186 -0.28 18.68 -9.00
CA ARG A 186 0.80 19.59 -8.61
C ARG A 186 2.04 18.85 -8.09
N TYR A 187 3.14 19.60 -8.01
CA TYR A 187 4.36 19.20 -7.31
C TYR A 187 4.38 19.73 -5.89
N TYR A 188 4.82 18.88 -4.97
CA TYR A 188 4.98 19.18 -3.56
C TYR A 188 6.37 18.77 -3.08
N ALA A 189 6.92 19.54 -2.15
CA ALA A 189 8.11 19.20 -1.39
C ALA A 189 7.68 18.82 0.03
N ILE A 190 8.13 17.67 0.51
CA ILE A 190 7.81 17.12 1.84
C ILE A 190 9.12 16.77 2.53
N ARG A 191 9.33 17.24 3.77
CA ARG A 191 10.55 16.92 4.53
C ARG A 191 10.70 15.40 4.69
N MET A 192 11.85 14.86 4.26
CA MET A 192 12.16 13.41 4.28
C MET A 192 11.82 12.77 5.62
N ARG A 193 12.22 13.41 6.73
CA ARG A 193 11.95 12.91 8.10
C ARG A 193 10.45 12.80 8.39
N LYS A 194 9.61 13.70 7.88
CA LYS A 194 8.15 13.65 8.05
C LYS A 194 7.51 12.58 7.16
N LEU A 195 7.90 12.50 5.89
CA LEU A 195 7.37 11.49 4.98
C LEU A 195 7.68 10.07 5.48
N VAL A 196 8.94 9.80 5.85
CA VAL A 196 9.37 8.48 6.34
C VAL A 196 8.73 8.14 7.69
N ALA A 197 8.49 9.11 8.57
CA ALA A 197 7.71 8.88 9.79
C ALA A 197 6.23 8.56 9.49
N ALA A 198 5.62 9.20 8.49
CA ALA A 198 4.23 8.95 8.10
C ALA A 198 4.02 7.65 7.30
N TRP A 199 5.10 7.13 6.70
CA TRP A 199 5.14 5.93 5.86
C TRP A 199 5.58 4.67 6.62
N SER A 200 6.24 4.79 7.77
CA SER A 200 6.90 3.69 8.46
C SER A 200 6.00 2.49 8.79
N ASN A 201 4.72 2.73 9.07
CA ASN A 201 3.70 1.72 9.32
C ASN A 201 2.33 2.26 8.88
N VAL A 202 1.62 1.54 8.00
CA VAL A 202 0.32 1.97 7.45
C VAL A 202 -0.65 0.78 7.50
N TYR A 203 -1.52 0.78 8.52
CA TYR A 203 -2.43 -0.31 8.89
C TYR A 203 -1.68 -1.66 9.08
N GLY A 204 -0.61 -1.64 9.88
CA GLY A 204 0.26 -2.79 10.15
C GLY A 204 1.26 -3.12 9.04
N ILE A 205 1.21 -2.43 7.89
CA ILE A 205 2.10 -2.68 6.76
C ILE A 205 3.33 -1.77 6.86
N HIS A 206 4.52 -2.36 6.93
CA HIS A 206 5.78 -1.63 7.06
C HIS A 206 6.22 -1.00 5.72
N ASN A 207 6.51 0.31 5.73
CA ASN A 207 7.00 1.11 4.58
C ASN A 207 6.42 0.69 3.19
N PRO A 208 5.10 0.55 2.99
CA PRO A 208 4.55 0.10 1.71
C PRO A 208 4.85 1.07 0.57
N ALA A 209 5.57 0.61 -0.44
CA ALA A 209 5.83 1.37 -1.66
C ALA A 209 5.75 0.48 -2.90
N VAL A 210 5.45 1.07 -4.06
CA VAL A 210 5.52 0.36 -5.36
C VAL A 210 6.56 1.07 -6.22
N VAL A 211 7.55 0.33 -6.69
CA VAL A 211 8.65 0.84 -7.53
C VAL A 211 8.74 0.01 -8.81
N CYS A 212 9.13 0.65 -9.91
CA CYS A 212 9.41 -0.01 -11.19
C CYS A 212 10.92 -0.10 -11.41
N ARG A 213 11.39 -1.18 -12.03
CA ARG A 213 12.83 -1.47 -12.20
C ARG A 213 13.41 -1.02 -13.54
N ASP A 214 12.56 -0.43 -14.39
CA ASP A 214 12.97 0.40 -15.52
C ASP A 214 13.20 1.85 -15.08
N ARG A 215 14.08 2.57 -15.78
CA ARG A 215 14.45 3.95 -15.45
C ARG A 215 13.69 4.95 -16.33
N THR A 216 13.10 5.97 -15.73
CA THR A 216 12.65 7.13 -16.52
C THR A 216 13.82 8.04 -16.85
N VAL A 217 13.89 8.47 -18.11
CA VAL A 217 14.83 9.50 -18.59
C VAL A 217 14.51 10.91 -18.05
N LEU A 218 13.33 11.10 -17.46
CA LEU A 218 12.87 12.39 -16.94
C LEU A 218 13.54 12.77 -15.60
N MET A 219 13.93 11.78 -14.80
CA MET A 219 14.54 11.98 -13.47
C MET A 219 16.08 12.01 -13.48
N GLN A 220 16.71 11.96 -14.67
CA GLN A 220 18.17 11.84 -14.83
C GLN A 220 18.86 13.21 -15.05
N ARG A 221 18.53 14.23 -14.24
CA ARG A 221 19.02 15.61 -14.38
C ARG A 221 19.26 16.31 -13.04
#